data_AF-A0A226E671-F1
#
_entry.id   AF-A0A226E671-F1
#
_cell.length_a   1.000
_cell.length_b   1.000
_cell.length_c   1.000
_cell.angle_alpha   90.00
_cell.angle_beta   90.00
_cell.angle_gamma   90.00
#
_symmetry.space_group_name_H-M   'P 1'
#
loop_
_entity.id
_entity.type
_entity.pdbx_description
1 polymer ?
#
loop_
_entity_poly.entity_id
_entity_poly.type
_entity_poly.pdbx_seq_one_letter_code
_entity_poly.pdbx_strand_id
1 'polypeptide(L)'
;MRFVCFLLQLLLSSVHRVDHYGDIEMDPGYAILPDTTLDPSGRYIYSISSNKVLKARVEQCEMHQNCSTCLSSHDPYCGWCSLEKRCTVRAACKKALSSSPRWLAFGSGQECISFERAQPDRIPINQVGLTREEEEEPAASLGVKEISSKSEERKDEVIPLDYLCHIISLSEETLSFPP
;
A
#
# COMPACT_ATOMS: atom_id res chain seq x y z
N MET A 1 22.59 -25.56 -7.07
CA MET A 1 21.76 -24.34 -6.94
C MET A 1 20.35 -24.77 -6.56
N ARG A 2 19.75 -24.16 -5.54
CA ARG A 2 18.34 -24.37 -5.22
C ARG A 2 17.52 -23.47 -6.14
N PHE A 3 16.60 -24.03 -6.90
CA PHE A 3 15.64 -23.25 -7.68
C PHE A 3 14.65 -22.62 -6.70
N VAL A 4 14.54 -21.30 -6.70
CA VAL A 4 13.52 -20.57 -5.93
C VAL A 4 12.57 -19.98 -6.96
N CYS A 5 11.29 -20.30 -6.83
CA CYS A 5 10.27 -19.88 -7.77
C CYS A 5 9.50 -18.69 -7.18
N PHE A 6 9.22 -17.68 -8.00
CA PHE A 6 8.41 -16.53 -7.57
C PHE A 6 7.11 -16.45 -8.37
N LEU A 7 6.03 -16.08 -7.68
CA LEU A 7 4.77 -15.67 -8.28
C LEU A 7 4.79 -14.14 -8.43
N LEU A 8 4.71 -13.68 -9.68
CA LEU A 8 4.80 -12.26 -9.99
C LEU A 8 3.40 -11.63 -10.01
N GLN A 9 3.25 -10.51 -9.29
CA GLN A 9 2.01 -9.74 -9.23
C GLN A 9 2.11 -8.51 -10.12
N LEU A 10 1.25 -8.47 -11.15
CA LEU A 10 1.23 -7.42 -12.16
C LEU A 10 -0.12 -6.71 -12.18
N LEU A 11 -0.06 -5.38 -12.27
CA LEU A 11 -1.21 -4.50 -12.46
C LEU A 11 -1.25 -4.04 -13.91
N LEU A 12 -2.38 -4.21 -14.59
CA LEU A 12 -2.58 -3.70 -15.94
C LEU A 12 -3.33 -2.38 -15.91
N SER A 13 -2.56 -1.30 -15.95
CA SER A 13 -3.05 0.08 -15.94
C SER A 13 -3.55 0.53 -17.32
N SER A 14 -3.01 -0.03 -18.41
CA SER A 14 -3.54 0.18 -19.77
C SER A 14 -3.12 -0.96 -20.71
N VAL A 15 -3.65 -0.97 -21.94
CA VAL A 15 -3.32 -1.98 -22.96
C VAL A 15 -1.81 -2.13 -23.21
N HIS A 16 -1.02 -1.07 -22.95
CA HIS A 16 0.43 -1.07 -23.15
C HIS A 16 1.22 -0.80 -21.86
N ARG A 17 0.56 -0.75 -20.70
CA ARG A 17 1.21 -0.45 -19.42
C ARG A 17 0.91 -1.55 -18.42
N VAL A 18 1.97 -2.25 -18.02
CA VAL A 18 1.95 -3.26 -16.98
C VAL A 18 2.94 -2.84 -15.91
N ASP A 19 2.45 -2.72 -14.68
CA ASP A 19 3.22 -2.29 -13.53
C ASP A 19 3.43 -3.50 -12.60
N HIS A 20 4.68 -3.84 -12.29
CA HIS A 20 5.02 -4.86 -11.32
C HIS A 20 4.97 -4.27 -9.91
N TYR A 21 4.23 -4.90 -9.00
CA TYR A 21 4.06 -4.38 -7.63
C TYR A 21 4.41 -5.36 -6.51
N GLY A 22 4.68 -6.64 -6.81
CA GLY A 22 5.02 -7.60 -5.79
C GLY A 22 5.43 -8.98 -6.29
N ASP A 23 6.22 -9.66 -5.47
CA ASP A 23 6.68 -11.02 -5.66
C ASP A 23 6.35 -11.88 -4.43
N ILE A 24 5.87 -13.10 -4.67
CA ILE A 24 5.63 -14.09 -3.62
C ILE A 24 6.59 -15.26 -3.85
N GLU A 25 7.46 -15.54 -2.89
CA GLU A 25 8.30 -16.73 -2.93
C GLU A 25 7.47 -18.01 -2.77
N MET A 26 7.55 -18.90 -3.76
CA MET A 26 6.79 -20.13 -3.85
C MET A 26 7.72 -21.34 -3.69
N ASP A 27 7.44 -22.16 -2.67
CA ASP A 27 8.09 -23.43 -2.31
C ASP A 27 9.55 -23.65 -2.77
N PRO A 28 10.54 -23.21 -1.97
CA PRO A 28 11.95 -23.28 -2.34
C PRO A 28 12.42 -24.70 -2.66
N GLY A 29 12.98 -24.89 -3.85
CA GLY A 29 13.53 -26.16 -4.33
C GLY A 29 12.53 -27.07 -5.03
N TYR A 30 11.25 -26.67 -5.16
CA TYR A 30 10.23 -27.43 -5.87
C TYR A 30 9.65 -26.64 -7.04
N ALA A 31 9.36 -27.33 -8.15
CA ALA A 31 8.68 -26.73 -9.28
C ALA A 31 7.21 -26.46 -8.92
N ILE A 32 6.72 -25.29 -9.33
CA ILE A 32 5.31 -24.92 -9.27
C ILE A 32 4.63 -25.39 -10.55
N LEU A 33 3.51 -26.09 -10.41
CA LEU A 33 2.69 -26.59 -11.51
C LEU A 33 1.83 -25.46 -12.09
N PRO A 34 1.43 -25.57 -13.38
CA PRO A 34 0.64 -24.54 -14.07
C PRO A 34 -0.70 -24.22 -13.41
N ASP A 35 -1.21 -25.14 -12.60
CA ASP A 35 -2.53 -25.06 -11.98
C ASP A 35 -2.49 -24.13 -10.76
N THR A 36 -2.73 -22.85 -11.03
CA THR A 36 -2.92 -21.81 -10.02
C THR A 36 -4.33 -21.24 -10.12
N THR A 37 -5.04 -21.18 -8.99
CA THR A 37 -6.45 -20.75 -8.93
C THR A 37 -6.67 -19.73 -7.82
N LEU A 38 -7.54 -18.76 -8.06
CA LEU A 38 -8.03 -17.84 -7.03
C LEU A 38 -9.19 -18.45 -6.25
N ASP A 39 -9.25 -18.16 -4.96
CA ASP A 39 -10.44 -18.46 -4.16
C ASP A 39 -11.64 -17.62 -4.62
N PRO A 40 -12.89 -18.06 -4.37
CA PRO A 40 -14.09 -17.30 -4.74
C PRO A 40 -14.15 -15.87 -4.18
N SER A 41 -13.53 -15.62 -3.02
CA SER A 41 -13.44 -14.27 -2.43
C SER A 41 -12.34 -13.39 -3.04
N GLY A 42 -11.50 -13.94 -3.93
CA GLY A 42 -10.40 -13.23 -4.58
C GLY A 42 -9.25 -12.85 -3.63
N ARG A 43 -9.18 -13.44 -2.42
CA ARG A 43 -8.19 -13.07 -1.38
C ARG A 43 -7.02 -14.03 -1.29
N TYR A 44 -7.23 -15.27 -1.74
CA TYR A 44 -6.19 -16.29 -1.68
C TYR A 44 -5.93 -16.90 -3.05
N ILE A 45 -4.66 -17.15 -3.30
CA ILE A 45 -4.18 -17.91 -4.45
C ILE A 45 -3.78 -19.30 -3.95
N TYR A 46 -4.33 -20.31 -4.60
CA TYR A 46 -3.93 -21.70 -4.42
C TYR A 46 -3.07 -22.12 -5.60
N SER A 47 -1.89 -22.64 -5.31
CA SER A 47 -0.95 -23.11 -6.31
C SER A 47 -0.39 -24.45 -5.87
N ILE A 48 -0.10 -25.34 -6.81
CA ILE A 48 0.35 -26.69 -6.50
C ILE A 48 1.84 -26.78 -6.83
N SER A 49 2.67 -27.16 -5.85
CA SER A 49 4.05 -27.56 -6.08
C SER A 49 4.16 -29.06 -6.27
N SER A 50 5.33 -29.54 -6.69
CA SER A 50 5.61 -30.98 -6.77
C SER A 50 5.51 -31.73 -5.43
N ASN A 51 5.44 -31.02 -4.30
CA ASN A 51 5.41 -31.60 -2.96
C ASN A 51 4.15 -31.25 -2.15
N LYS A 52 3.56 -30.07 -2.35
CA LYS A 52 2.46 -29.57 -1.50
C LYS A 52 1.56 -28.60 -2.24
N VAL A 53 0.39 -28.34 -1.64
CA VAL A 53 -0.49 -27.24 -2.06
C VAL A 53 -0.11 -25.99 -1.24
N LEU A 54 0.16 -24.90 -1.94
CA LEU A 54 0.45 -23.59 -1.38
C LEU A 54 -0.82 -22.75 -1.33
N LYS A 55 -0.98 -22.00 -0.25
CA LYS A 55 -2.00 -20.97 -0.09
C LYS A 55 -1.31 -19.64 0.21
N ALA A 56 -1.38 -18.70 -0.72
CA ALA A 56 -0.83 -17.36 -0.57
C ALA A 56 -1.97 -16.34 -0.48
N ARG A 57 -1.77 -15.26 0.29
CA ARG A 57 -2.65 -14.09 0.22
C ARG A 57 -2.31 -13.28 -1.02
N VAL A 58 -3.32 -12.74 -1.69
CA VAL A 58 -3.11 -11.85 -2.83
C VAL A 58 -2.47 -10.55 -2.33
N GLU A 59 -2.97 -10.01 -1.23
CA GLU A 59 -2.46 -8.81 -0.61
C GLU A 59 -1.33 -9.11 0.40
N GLN A 60 -0.28 -8.29 0.38
CA GLN A 60 0.81 -8.31 1.39
C GLN A 60 1.06 -6.94 2.00
N CYS A 61 -0.02 -6.17 2.20
CA CYS A 61 0.05 -4.79 2.72
C CYS A 61 0.82 -4.67 4.04
N GLU A 62 0.80 -5.70 4.89
CA GLU A 62 1.49 -5.73 6.19
C GLU A 62 3.01 -5.55 6.08
N MET A 63 3.59 -5.79 4.90
CA MET A 63 5.02 -5.56 4.63
C MET A 63 5.40 -4.07 4.66
N HIS A 64 4.44 -3.16 4.44
CA HIS A 64 4.64 -1.72 4.42
C HIS A 64 4.27 -1.09 5.76
N GLN A 65 5.29 -0.68 6.52
CA GLN A 65 5.11 -0.14 7.87
C GLN A 65 4.84 1.37 7.92
N ASN A 66 5.12 2.09 6.83
CA ASN A 66 4.96 3.54 6.76
C ASN A 66 3.97 3.91 5.65
N CYS A 67 3.31 5.07 5.81
CA CYS A 67 2.38 5.59 4.81
C CYS A 67 3.05 5.74 3.44
N SER A 68 4.22 6.37 3.40
CA SER A 68 4.96 6.59 2.15
C SER A 68 5.29 5.27 1.45
N THR A 69 5.77 4.26 2.20
CA THR A 69 6.08 2.94 1.62
C THR A 69 4.83 2.18 1.18
N CYS A 70 3.71 2.37 1.86
CA CYS A 70 2.43 1.74 1.53
C CYS A 70 1.88 2.31 0.22
N LEU A 71 1.87 3.64 0.08
CA LEU A 71 1.41 4.29 -1.14
C LEU A 71 2.39 4.10 -2.30
N SER A 72 3.69 4.03 -2.04
CA SER A 72 4.70 3.76 -3.09
C SER A 72 4.78 2.30 -3.52
N SER A 73 4.02 1.38 -2.90
CA SER A 73 3.98 -0.02 -3.31
C SER A 73 3.28 -0.21 -4.65
N HIS A 74 2.39 0.71 -5.02
CA HIS A 74 1.52 0.63 -6.19
C HIS A 74 0.64 -0.64 -6.18
N ASP A 75 0.48 -1.27 -5.02
CA ASP A 75 -0.40 -2.43 -4.84
C ASP A 75 -1.86 -1.95 -4.79
N PRO A 76 -2.73 -2.39 -5.73
CA PRO A 76 -4.12 -1.95 -5.81
C PRO A 76 -4.99 -2.43 -4.63
N TYR A 77 -4.55 -3.45 -3.89
CA TYR A 77 -5.25 -3.94 -2.70
C TYR A 77 -4.92 -3.12 -1.46
N CYS A 78 -3.79 -2.42 -1.47
CA CYS A 78 -3.24 -1.78 -0.28
C CYS A 78 -3.54 -0.29 -0.20
N GLY A 79 -3.69 0.17 1.04
CA GLY A 79 -3.85 1.57 1.36
C GLY A 79 -3.58 1.86 2.82
N TRP A 80 -3.29 3.11 3.12
CA TRP A 80 -2.88 3.54 4.45
C TRP A 80 -4.08 3.87 5.31
N CYS A 81 -4.26 3.15 6.43
CA CYS A 81 -5.29 3.45 7.42
C CYS A 81 -4.73 4.43 8.46
N SER A 82 -4.96 5.75 8.27
CA SER A 82 -4.27 6.83 8.99
C SER A 82 -4.41 6.77 10.52
N LEU A 83 -5.59 6.39 11.04
CA LEU A 83 -5.81 6.30 12.50
C LEU A 83 -5.21 5.05 13.14
N GLU A 84 -5.13 3.96 12.38
CA GLU A 84 -4.52 2.70 12.85
C GLU A 84 -3.01 2.67 12.60
N LYS A 85 -2.49 3.64 11.82
CA LYS A 85 -1.08 3.77 11.42
C LYS A 85 -0.53 2.48 10.80
N ARG A 86 -1.31 1.87 9.91
CA ARG A 86 -0.94 0.62 9.25
C ARG A 86 -1.42 0.58 7.81
N CYS A 87 -0.66 -0.06 6.95
CA CYS A 87 -1.06 -0.39 5.59
C CYS A 87 -1.96 -1.63 5.60
N THR A 88 -3.18 -1.52 5.07
CA THR A 88 -4.17 -2.59 5.09
C THR A 88 -5.00 -2.60 3.81
N VAL A 89 -5.73 -3.69 3.58
CA VAL A 89 -6.87 -3.64 2.64
C VAL A 89 -7.98 -2.74 3.17
N ARG A 90 -8.79 -2.21 2.26
CA ARG A 90 -9.90 -1.29 2.58
C ARG A 90 -10.84 -1.84 3.64
N ALA A 91 -11.26 -3.10 3.48
CA ALA A 91 -12.20 -3.76 4.40
C ALA A 91 -11.65 -3.96 5.82
N ALA A 92 -10.33 -4.00 6.00
CA ALA A 92 -9.71 -4.19 7.31
C ALA A 92 -9.57 -2.88 8.11
N CYS A 93 -9.72 -1.72 7.47
CA CYS A 93 -9.67 -0.42 8.14
C CYS A 93 -11.05 -0.12 8.74
N LYS A 94 -11.22 -0.37 10.06
CA LYS A 94 -12.51 -0.37 10.79
C LYS A 94 -13.34 0.92 10.64
N LYS A 95 -12.66 2.00 10.30
CA LYS A 95 -13.18 3.37 10.24
C LYS A 95 -13.21 3.95 8.82
N ALA A 96 -12.97 3.13 7.80
CA ALA A 96 -12.97 3.54 6.40
C ALA A 96 -14.36 3.95 5.89
N LEU A 97 -15.43 3.32 6.42
CA LEU A 97 -16.80 3.48 5.92
C LEU A 97 -17.59 4.63 6.57
N SER A 98 -17.18 5.12 7.74
CA SER A 98 -18.03 6.02 8.57
C SER A 98 -17.71 7.51 8.44
N SER A 99 -16.59 7.88 7.80
CA SER A 99 -16.29 9.29 7.47
C SER A 99 -15.12 9.37 6.49
N SER A 100 -15.31 10.12 5.41
CA SER A 100 -14.31 10.54 4.41
C SER A 100 -12.95 10.92 5.02
N PRO A 101 -11.81 10.66 4.34
CA PRO A 101 -11.29 9.38 3.89
C PRO A 101 -10.10 8.98 4.79
N ARG A 102 -10.29 7.99 5.65
CA ARG A 102 -9.23 7.51 6.57
C ARG A 102 -8.35 6.42 5.98
N TRP A 103 -8.71 5.90 4.80
CA TRP A 103 -7.97 4.88 4.07
C TRP A 103 -7.50 5.47 2.75
N LEU A 104 -6.19 5.68 2.62
CA LEU A 104 -5.56 6.33 1.47
C LEU A 104 -5.08 5.26 0.49
N ALA A 105 -5.68 5.20 -0.70
CA ALA A 105 -5.26 4.29 -1.76
C ALA A 105 -4.07 4.86 -2.53
N PHE A 106 -3.27 4.00 -3.17
CA PHE A 106 -2.36 4.47 -4.23
C PHE A 106 -3.16 5.11 -5.38
N GLY A 107 -2.62 6.17 -5.98
CA GLY A 107 -3.25 6.86 -7.12
C GLY A 107 -4.46 7.74 -6.80
N SER A 108 -4.91 7.83 -5.54
CA SER A 108 -6.06 8.66 -5.15
C SER A 108 -5.75 10.16 -5.04
N GLY A 109 -4.49 10.57 -5.22
CA GLY A 109 -4.04 11.95 -5.05
C GLY A 109 -4.02 12.44 -3.61
N GLN A 110 -4.17 11.54 -2.63
CA GLN A 110 -4.18 11.88 -1.21
C GLN A 110 -2.81 11.64 -0.58
N GLU A 111 -2.34 12.61 0.20
CA GLU A 111 -1.02 12.53 0.83
C GLU A 111 -1.09 11.99 2.26
N CYS A 112 0.02 11.42 2.71
CA CYS A 112 0.22 11.00 4.08
C CYS A 112 0.08 12.17 5.05
N ILE A 113 -0.58 11.94 6.18
CA ILE A 113 -0.74 12.99 7.19
C ILE A 113 0.63 13.38 7.76
N SER A 114 0.93 14.68 7.71
CA SER A 114 2.15 15.27 8.25
C SER A 114 1.77 16.41 9.21
N PHE A 115 2.53 16.56 10.29
CA PHE A 115 2.36 17.66 11.22
C PHE A 115 3.33 18.78 10.83
N GLU A 116 2.81 19.92 10.42
CA GLU A 116 3.65 21.04 9.98
C GLU A 116 4.13 21.90 11.14
N ARG A 117 3.26 22.17 12.11
CA ARG A 117 3.61 22.93 13.32
C ARG A 117 2.63 22.64 14.46
N ALA A 118 3.15 22.44 15.66
CA ALA A 118 2.37 22.48 16.90
C ALA A 118 2.66 23.82 17.58
N GLN A 119 1.64 24.65 17.81
CA GLN A 119 1.79 25.94 18.48
C GLN A 119 0.98 25.94 19.79
N PRO A 120 1.61 26.19 20.96
CA PRO A 120 3.05 26.36 21.15
C PRO A 120 3.81 25.03 21.03
N ASP A 121 5.02 25.06 20.48
CA ASP A 121 5.89 23.88 20.34
C ASP A 121 6.34 23.33 21.71
N ARG A 122 6.26 24.17 22.75
CA ARG A 122 6.57 23.83 24.12
C ARG A 122 5.50 24.38 25.06
N ILE A 123 4.84 23.49 25.78
CA ILE A 123 3.88 23.85 26.83
C ILE A 123 4.59 23.68 28.18
N PRO A 124 4.78 24.74 28.99
CA PRO A 124 5.35 24.61 30.32
C PRO A 124 4.40 23.80 31.24
N ILE A 125 4.94 22.84 31.98
CA ILE A 125 4.18 21.89 32.85
C ILE A 125 3.36 22.61 33.94
N ASN A 126 3.69 23.87 34.25
CA ASN A 126 3.14 24.59 35.40
C ASN A 126 1.98 25.57 35.08
N GLN A 127 1.41 25.55 33.88
CA GLN A 127 0.33 26.50 33.54
C GLN A 127 -0.85 25.85 32.79
N VAL A 128 -1.40 24.77 33.34
CA VAL A 128 -2.82 24.45 33.08
C VAL A 128 -3.65 25.33 34.01
N GLY A 129 -3.78 26.59 33.64
CA GLY A 129 -4.76 27.53 34.19
C GLY A 129 -5.36 28.28 33.01
N LEU A 130 -6.55 27.87 32.57
CA LEU A 130 -7.32 28.64 31.58
C LEU A 130 -7.64 30.02 32.17
N THR A 131 -6.92 31.06 31.78
CA THR A 131 -7.48 32.40 31.70
C THR A 131 -7.95 32.60 30.28
N ARG A 132 -9.27 32.75 30.11
CA ARG A 132 -9.88 33.22 28.87
C ARG A 132 -9.42 34.66 28.68
N GLU A 133 -8.70 34.94 27.61
CA GLU A 133 -8.55 36.28 27.07
C GLU A 133 -9.01 36.22 25.62
N GLU A 134 -10.08 36.97 25.37
CA GLU A 134 -10.73 37.25 24.09
C GLU A 134 -9.98 38.40 23.39
N GLU A 135 -10.04 38.39 22.05
CA GLU A 135 -9.63 39.44 21.07
C GLU A 135 -8.11 39.59 20.84
N GLU A 136 -7.57 39.70 19.62
CA GLU A 136 -8.05 40.36 18.39
C GLU A 136 -7.32 39.75 17.16
N GLU A 137 -8.02 39.58 16.03
CA GLU A 137 -7.48 39.16 14.73
C GLU A 137 -6.54 40.22 14.13
N PRO A 138 -5.38 39.82 13.58
CA PRO A 138 -4.86 40.48 12.40
C PRO A 138 -4.69 39.48 11.25
N ALA A 139 -5.26 39.86 10.11
CA ALA A 139 -5.11 39.20 8.83
C ALA A 139 -3.62 38.96 8.49
N ALA A 140 -3.23 37.70 8.41
CA ALA A 140 -1.94 37.29 7.85
C ALA A 140 -2.18 36.48 6.58
N SER A 141 -1.99 37.15 5.46
CA SER A 141 -1.82 36.59 4.14
C SER A 141 -0.42 35.96 4.03
N LEU A 142 -0.32 34.81 3.35
CA LEU A 142 0.66 34.46 2.31
C LEU A 142 1.03 32.96 2.30
N GLY A 143 0.93 32.39 1.09
CA GLY A 143 2.07 31.70 0.47
C GLY A 143 2.15 30.19 0.66
N VAL A 144 1.29 29.45 -0.04
CA VAL A 144 1.56 28.04 -0.34
C VAL A 144 2.77 28.01 -1.27
N LYS A 145 3.89 27.42 -0.81
CA LYS A 145 5.04 27.11 -1.67
C LYS A 145 5.07 25.61 -1.92
N GLU A 146 4.99 25.25 -3.19
CA GLU A 146 5.19 23.87 -3.66
C GLU A 146 6.63 23.43 -3.38
N ILE A 147 6.77 22.32 -2.65
CA ILE A 147 8.05 21.63 -2.50
C ILE A 147 7.99 20.42 -3.41
N SER A 148 8.64 20.53 -4.57
CA SER A 148 8.81 19.43 -5.52
C SER A 148 9.63 18.33 -4.86
N SER A 149 8.97 17.25 -4.43
CA SER A 149 9.61 16.03 -3.95
C SER A 149 10.27 15.33 -5.14
N LYS A 150 11.60 15.36 -5.16
CA LYS A 150 12.44 14.63 -6.10
C LYS A 150 12.21 13.13 -5.93
N SER A 151 11.60 12.49 -6.93
CA SER A 151 11.47 11.04 -7.02
C SER A 151 12.84 10.43 -7.27
N GLU A 152 13.40 9.75 -6.28
CA GLU A 152 14.57 8.90 -6.47
C GLU A 152 14.11 7.62 -7.19
N GLU A 153 14.61 7.43 -8.40
CA GLU A 153 14.34 6.28 -9.26
C GLU A 153 14.85 5.00 -8.58
N ARG A 154 13.93 4.10 -8.22
CA ARG A 154 14.27 2.80 -7.64
C ARG A 154 14.83 1.94 -8.76
N LYS A 155 16.10 1.53 -8.63
CA LYS A 155 16.71 0.54 -9.52
C LYS A 155 15.93 -0.76 -9.41
N ASP A 156 15.25 -1.12 -10.48
CA ASP A 156 14.63 -2.43 -10.63
C ASP A 156 15.71 -3.51 -10.53
N GLU A 157 15.66 -4.32 -9.48
CA GLU A 157 16.44 -5.56 -9.43
C GLU A 157 15.83 -6.52 -10.45
N VAL A 158 16.50 -6.67 -11.59
CA VAL A 158 16.03 -7.51 -12.71
C VAL A 158 16.11 -8.97 -12.28
N ILE A 159 14.98 -9.54 -11.84
CA ILE A 159 14.86 -10.97 -11.58
C ILE A 159 15.01 -11.69 -12.93
N PRO A 160 15.98 -12.61 -13.10
CA PRO A 160 16.16 -13.30 -14.37
C PRO A 160 14.90 -14.11 -14.71
N LEU A 161 14.46 -14.07 -15.98
CA LEU A 161 13.25 -14.76 -16.46
C LEU A 161 13.22 -16.27 -16.13
N ASP A 162 14.38 -16.89 -15.93
CA ASP A 162 14.53 -18.29 -15.56
C ASP A 162 14.02 -18.63 -14.15
N TYR A 163 13.73 -17.62 -13.31
CA TYR A 163 13.18 -17.77 -11.95
C TYR A 163 11.67 -17.46 -11.88
N LEU A 164 11.07 -17.08 -13.01
CA LEU A 164 9.65 -16.74 -13.10
C LEU A 164 8.84 -17.97 -13.48
N CYS A 165 8.00 -18.48 -12.56
CA CYS A 165 7.16 -19.63 -12.89
C CYS A 165 5.77 -19.21 -13.35
N HIS A 166 5.23 -18.12 -12.82
CA HIS A 166 3.86 -17.67 -13.12
C HIS A 166 3.72 -16.16 -13.03
N ILE A 167 2.95 -15.63 -13.99
CA ILE A 167 2.49 -14.24 -14.02
C ILE A 167 1.00 -14.24 -13.75
N ILE A 168 0.56 -13.56 -12.69
CA ILE A 168 -0.87 -13.26 -12.50
C ILE A 168 -1.11 -11.82 -12.91
N SER A 169 -2.02 -11.66 -13.86
CA SER A 169 -2.47 -10.39 -14.41
C SER A 169 -3.80 -10.03 -13.75
N LEU A 170 -3.86 -8.85 -13.12
CA LEU A 170 -5.10 -8.28 -12.58
C LEU A 170 -5.43 -7.02 -13.36
N SER A 171 -6.64 -6.96 -13.91
CA SER A 171 -7.19 -5.79 -14.59
C SER A 171 -8.03 -4.94 -13.63
N GLU A 172 -8.10 -3.63 -13.87
CA GLU A 172 -8.93 -2.70 -13.09
C GLU A 172 -10.41 -3.13 -13.01
N GLU A 173 -10.92 -3.86 -14.00
CA GLU A 173 -12.31 -4.34 -14.03
C GLU A 173 -12.60 -5.39 -12.93
N THR A 174 -11.58 -6.13 -12.49
CA THR A 174 -11.66 -7.08 -11.36
C THR A 174 -11.51 -6.41 -9.99
N LEU A 175 -11.08 -5.14 -9.96
CA LEU A 175 -10.93 -4.32 -8.74
C LEU A 175 -12.22 -3.59 -8.35
N SER A 176 -13.37 -3.95 -8.93
CA SER A 176 -14.68 -3.50 -8.45
C SER A 176 -14.98 -4.13 -7.08
N PHE A 177 -14.43 -3.50 -6.04
CA PHE A 177 -14.66 -3.89 -4.64
C PHE A 177 -16.17 -3.85 -4.34
N PRO A 178 -16.76 -4.91 -3.75
CA PRO A 178 -18.06 -4.79 -3.13
C PRO A 178 -17.99 -3.80 -1.94
N PRO A 179 -19.12 -3.15 -1.60
CA PRO A 179 -19.18 -2.05 -0.64
C PRO A 179 -18.68 -2.40 0.76
#